data_AF-A0A0C2GN54-F1
#
_entry.id   AF-A0A0C2GN54-F1
#
_cell.length_a   1.000
_cell.length_b   1.000
_cell.length_c   1.000
_cell.angle_alpha   90.00
_cell.angle_beta   90.00
_cell.angle_gamma   90.00
#
_symmetry.space_group_name_H-M   'P 1'
#
loop_
_entity.id
_entity.type
_entity.pdbx_description
1 polymer ?
#
loop_
_entity_poly.entity_id
_entity_poly.type
_entity_poly.pdbx_seq_one_letter_code
_entity_poly.pdbx_strand_id
1 'polypeptide(L)' 'MDAVARMAAFWNIPIIGYMAASNSLSDKKAYPTLARVSIMFDEWADSKAMIASGLLHELKNSARSE' A
#
# COMPACT_ATOMS: atom_id res chain seq x y z
N MET A 1 11.48 -13.12 -1.85
CA MET A 1 11.03 -12.92 -0.45
C MET A 1 10.53 -14.21 0.18
N ASP A 2 9.71 -15.01 -0.49
CA ASP A 2 9.13 -16.26 0.03
C ASP A 2 10.17 -17.25 0.64
N ALA A 3 11.14 -17.73 -0.16
CA ALA A 3 12.15 -18.66 0.34
C ALA A 3 12.97 -18.10 1.53
N VAL A 4 13.35 -16.82 1.45
CA VAL A 4 14.12 -16.13 2.51
C VAL A 4 13.30 -16.01 3.80
N ALA A 5 12.01 -15.68 3.70
CA ALA A 5 11.12 -15.57 4.86
C ALA A 5 10.86 -16.94 5.52
N ARG A 6 10.78 -18.03 4.73
CA ARG A 6 10.66 -19.39 5.27
C ARG A 6 11.94 -19.84 5.99
N MET A 7 13.11 -19.56 5.40
CA MET A 7 14.39 -19.90 6.02
C MET A 7 14.65 -19.10 7.30
N ALA A 8 14.23 -17.83 7.35
CA ALA A 8 14.37 -17.00 8.54
C ALA A 8 13.49 -17.46 9.71
N ALA A 9 12.35 -18.09 9.44
CA ALA A 9 11.51 -18.68 10.46
C ALA A 9 12.19 -19.86 11.19
N PHE A 10 12.98 -20.67 10.48
CA PHE A 10 13.72 -21.79 11.08
C PHE A 10 14.74 -21.32 12.13
N TRP A 11 15.40 -20.20 11.86
CA TRP A 11 16.38 -19.59 12.76
C TRP A 11 15.78 -18.54 13.71
N ASN A 12 14.45 -18.34 13.68
CA ASN A 12 13.73 -17.33 14.44
C ASN A 12 14.30 -15.89 14.27
N ILE A 13 14.73 -15.55 13.06
CA ILE A 13 15.34 -14.26 12.73
C ILE A 13 14.25 -13.31 12.19
N PRO A 14 14.13 -12.08 12.73
CA PRO A 14 13.17 -11.09 12.22
C PRO A 14 13.61 -10.56 10.86
N ILE A 15 12.67 -10.47 9.91
CA ILE A 15 12.90 -9.89 8.59
C ILE A 15 11.87 -8.79 8.30
N ILE A 16 12.33 -7.68 7.76
CA ILE A 16 11.47 -6.56 7.32
C ILE A 16 11.55 -6.45 5.79
N GLY A 17 10.44 -6.66 5.10
CA GLY A 17 10.32 -6.46 3.65
C GLY A 17 9.79 -5.06 3.30
N TYR A 18 10.51 -4.31 2.46
CA TYR A 18 10.15 -2.92 2.10
C TYR A 18 9.22 -2.78 0.86
N MET A 19 9.10 -3.82 0.03
CA MET A 19 8.24 -3.86 -1.16
C MET A 19 7.52 -5.21 -1.27
N ALA A 20 6.77 -5.59 -0.25
CA ALA A 20 5.91 -6.77 -0.29
C ALA A 20 4.45 -6.35 -0.45
N ALA A 21 4.09 -5.95 -1.68
CA ALA A 21 2.72 -5.59 -2.06
C ALA A 21 1.83 -6.82 -2.29
N SER A 22 2.43 -8.01 -2.50
CA SER A 22 1.67 -9.23 -2.77
C SER A 22 1.03 -9.78 -1.49
N ASN A 23 -0.28 -10.03 -1.56
CA ASN A 23 -1.07 -10.48 -0.41
C ASN A 23 -0.75 -11.92 0.04
N SER A 24 -0.06 -12.69 -0.79
CA SER A 24 0.46 -14.02 -0.45
C SER A 24 1.45 -14.00 0.72
N LEU A 25 2.17 -12.89 0.93
CA LEU A 25 3.11 -12.71 2.05
C LEU A 25 2.43 -12.26 3.36
N SER A 26 1.10 -12.18 3.38
CA SER A 26 0.31 -11.83 4.58
C SER A 26 0.07 -13.02 5.51
N ASP A 27 0.29 -14.26 5.06
CA ASP A 27 0.04 -15.45 5.86
C ASP A 27 1.07 -15.61 7.00
N LYS A 28 0.62 -15.34 8.23
CA LYS A 28 1.44 -15.45 9.44
C LYS A 28 1.74 -16.88 9.86
N LYS A 29 0.99 -17.88 9.36
CA LYS A 29 1.33 -19.29 9.56
C LYS A 29 2.53 -19.69 8.71
N ALA A 30 2.62 -19.18 7.48
CA ALA A 30 3.73 -19.43 6.56
C ALA A 30 4.97 -18.58 6.87
N TYR A 31 4.79 -17.33 7.34
CA TYR A 31 5.88 -16.38 7.59
C TYR A 31 5.76 -15.70 8.97
N PRO A 32 6.01 -16.44 10.07
CA PRO A 32 5.80 -15.92 11.43
C PRO A 32 6.74 -14.77 11.82
N THR A 33 7.98 -14.75 11.31
CA THR A 33 8.98 -13.72 11.63
C THR A 33 9.06 -12.57 10.62
N LEU A 34 8.17 -12.56 9.62
CA LEU A 34 8.15 -11.56 8.57
C LEU A 34 7.26 -10.37 8.95
N ALA A 35 7.86 -9.19 9.06
CA ALA A 35 7.19 -7.90 9.04
C ALA A 35 7.32 -7.28 7.63
N ARG A 36 6.29 -6.56 7.18
CA ARG A 36 6.31 -5.90 5.88
C ARG A 36 5.79 -4.47 5.97
N VAL A 37 6.46 -3.57 5.27
CA VAL A 37 5.97 -2.22 5.01
C VAL A 37 5.20 -2.29 3.69
N SER A 38 3.88 -2.14 3.78
CA SER A 38 3.03 -2.04 2.61
C SER A 38 2.86 -0.56 2.28
N ILE A 39 3.50 -0.10 1.22
CA ILE A 39 3.21 1.22 0.66
C ILE A 39 1.97 1.02 -0.21
N MET A 40 0.80 1.24 0.38
CA MET A 40 -0.42 1.39 -0.40
C MET A 40 -0.39 2.82 -0.91
N PHE A 41 -0.07 3.01 -2.19
CA PHE A 41 -0.45 4.26 -2.84
C PHE A 41 -1.97 4.28 -2.81
N ASP A 42 -2.52 5.32 -2.20
CA ASP A 42 -3.95 5.54 -2.24
C ASP A 42 -4.32 5.86 -3.70
N GLU A 43 -4.60 4.81 -4.46
CA GLU A 43 -5.16 4.92 -5.81
C GLU A 43 -6.61 5.46 -5.76
N TRP A 44 -7.11 5.85 -4.58
CA TRP A 44 -8.33 6.64 -4.39
C TRP A 44 -8.12 8.16 -4.45
N ALA A 45 -7.13 8.61 -5.22
CA ALA A 45 -7.42 9.62 -6.25
C ALA A 45 -8.35 9.03 -7.36
N ASP A 46 -9.38 8.28 -6.97
CA ASP A 46 -10.33 7.65 -7.88
C ASP A 46 -11.12 8.78 -8.55
N SER A 47 -11.30 8.69 -9.86
CA SER A 47 -11.97 9.74 -10.62
C SER A 47 -13.34 10.07 -10.04
N LYS A 48 -14.02 9.08 -9.42
CA LYS A 48 -15.29 9.29 -8.73
C LYS A 48 -15.18 10.12 -7.45
N ALA A 49 -14.13 9.91 -6.64
CA ALA A 49 -13.86 10.72 -5.46
C ALA A 49 -13.44 12.15 -5.85
N MET A 50 -12.69 12.31 -6.94
CA MET A 50 -12.32 13.61 -7.51
C MET A 50 -13.53 14.36 -8.12
N ILE A 51 -14.49 13.65 -8.69
CA ILE A 51 -15.76 14.23 -9.16
C ILE A 51 -16.66 14.59 -7.96
N ALA A 52 -16.72 13.74 -6.93
CA ALA A 52 -17.52 13.97 -5.73
C ALA A 52 -16.97 15.09 -4.83
N SER A 53 -15.66 15.34 -4.85
CA SER A 53 -15.02 16.34 -4.00
C SER A 53 -15.37 17.79 -4.39
N GLY A 54 -15.95 18.03 -5.57
CA GLY A 54 -16.33 19.37 -6.01
C GLY A 54 -15.15 20.25 -6.44
N LEU A 55 -13.91 19.76 -6.33
CA LEU A 55 -12.70 20.51 -6.66
C LEU A 55 -12.67 21.03 -8.10
N LEU A 56 -13.21 20.26 -9.06
CA LEU A 56 -13.34 20.70 -10.46
C LEU A 56 -14.31 21.87 -10.62
N HIS A 57 -15.37 21.90 -9.80
CA HIS A 57 -16.33 23.00 -9.79
C HIS A 57 -15.68 24.27 -9.20
N GLU A 58 -14.93 24.12 -8.12
CA GLU A 58 -14.19 25.22 -7.48
C GLU A 58 -13.09 25.77 -8.40
N LEU A 59 -12.32 24.91 -9.06
CA LEU A 59 -11.27 25.29 -10.00
C LEU A 59 -11.83 26.12 -11.17
N LYS A 60 -12.96 25.68 -11.75
CA LYS A 60 -13.65 26.40 -12.82
C LYS A 60 -14.15 27.78 -12.35
N ASN A 61 -14.61 27.88 -11.10
CA ASN A 61 -15.11 29.14 -10.57
C ASN A 61 -13.96 30.11 -10.25
N SER A 62 -12.83 29.61 -9.75
CA SER A 62 -11.61 30.39 -9.49
C SER A 62 -10.96 30.88 -10.79
N ALA A 63 -10.89 30.03 -11.83
CA ALA A 63 -10.31 30.42 -13.12
C ALA A 63 -11.17 31.43 -13.91
N ARG A 64 -12.40 31.67 -13.46
CA ARG A 64 -13.32 32.67 -14.05
C ARG A 64 -13.30 34.01 -13.31
N SER A 65 -12.71 34.08 -12.11
CA SER A 65 -12.66 35.30 -11.31
C SER A 65 -11.41 36.16 -11.55
N GLU A 66 -10.60 35.82 -12.56
CA GLU A 66 -9.44 36.60 -13.01
C GLU A 66 -9.66 37.16 -14.42
#